data_AF-A0A7X7PNF9-F1
#
_entry.id   AF-A0A7X7PNF9-F1
#
_cell.length_a   1.000
_cell.length_b   1.000
_cell.length_c   1.000
_cell.angle_alpha   90.00
_cell.angle_beta   90.00
_cell.angle_gamma   90.00
#
_symmetry.space_group_name_H-M   'P 1'
#
loop_
_entity.id
_entity.type
_entity.pdbx_description
1 polymer ?
#
loop_
_entity_poly.entity_id
_entity_poly.type
_entity_poly.pdbx_seq_one_letter_code
_entity_poly.pdbx_strand_id
1 'polypeptide(L)' 'MRSEHERLAPIDILRHEHALVERVIAAMEREARTARERGRVNGAAVRQMIDFAQGFTDGCHHLKEERLLFA' A
#
# COMPACT_ATOMS: atom_id res chain seq x y z
N MET A 1 21.28 21.32 17.15
CA MET A 1 20.46 20.16 17.60
C MET A 1 19.08 20.32 16.98
N ARG A 2 18.69 19.50 15.98
CA ARG A 2 17.28 19.40 15.60
C ARG A 2 16.67 18.32 16.49
N SER A 3 15.96 18.75 17.53
CA SER A 3 15.13 17.88 18.34
C SER A 3 13.73 18.46 18.30
N GLU A 4 12.86 17.76 17.58
CA GLU A 4 11.41 17.63 17.72
C GLU A 4 10.96 16.96 16.41
N HIS A 5 10.11 15.93 16.52
CA HIS A 5 9.59 15.21 15.36
C HIS A 5 9.07 16.22 14.33
N GLU A 6 9.71 16.28 13.16
CA GLU A 6 9.23 17.06 12.02
C GLU A 6 7.87 16.45 11.63
N ARG A 7 6.79 17.03 12.15
CA ARG A 7 5.42 16.57 11.87
C ARG A 7 5.20 16.79 10.38
N LEU A 8 5.24 15.69 9.62
CA LEU A 8 4.82 15.67 8.23
C LEU A 8 3.42 16.27 8.15
N ALA A 9 3.17 17.11 7.13
CA ALA A 9 1.81 17.55 6.87
C ALA A 9 0.95 16.31 6.59
N PRO A 10 -0.35 16.31 6.95
CA PRO A 10 -1.23 15.17 6.71
C PRO A 10 -1.19 14.67 5.25
N ILE A 11 -1.04 15.57 4.29
CA ILE A 11 -0.93 15.21 2.87
C ILE A 11 0.39 14.53 2.52
N ASP A 12 1.49 14.87 3.20
CA ASP A 12 2.78 14.23 2.99
C ASP A 12 2.79 12.81 3.55
N ILE A 13 2.04 12.56 4.62
CA ILE A 13 1.77 11.22 5.13
C ILE A 13 1.03 10.40 4.06
N LEU A 14 -0.07 10.92 3.52
CA LEU A 14 -0.85 10.20 2.49
C LEU A 14 -0.01 9.91 1.23
N ARG A 15 0.83 10.85 0.79
CA ARG A 15 1.78 10.63 -0.32
C ARG A 15 2.80 9.52 -0.03
N HIS A 16 3.31 9.47 1.20
CA HIS A 16 4.22 8.40 1.61
C HIS A 16 3.52 7.03 1.61
N GLU A 17 2.26 7.00 2.04
CA GLU A 17 1.43 5.79 2.01
C GLU A 17 1.14 5.34 0.58
N HIS A 18 0.82 6.26 -0.34
CA HIS A 18 0.69 5.96 -1.78
C HIS A 18 1.94 5.29 -2.34
N ALA A 19 3.13 5.81 -2.02
CA ALA A 19 4.38 5.21 -2.48
C ALA A 19 4.56 3.76 -1.99
N LEU A 20 3.99 3.39 -0.83
CA LEU A 20 3.97 2.02 -0.36
C LEU A 20 2.94 1.17 -1.13
N VAL A 21 1.74 1.70 -1.35
CA VAL A 21 0.68 1.04 -2.14
C VAL A 21 1.19 0.72 -3.56
N GLU A 22 1.84 1.68 -4.23
CA GLU A 22 2.41 1.50 -5.57
C GLU A 22 3.45 0.37 -5.62
N ARG A 23 4.30 0.25 -4.59
CA ARG A 23 5.29 -0.84 -4.52
C ARG A 23 4.63 -2.22 -4.42
N VAL A 24 3.52 -2.31 -3.68
CA VAL A 24 2.77 -3.55 -3.56
C VAL A 24 2.01 -3.86 -4.85
N ILE A 25 1.43 -2.86 -5.53
CA ILE A 25 0.83 -3.02 -6.87
C ILE A 25 1.88 -3.55 -7.85
N ALA A 26 3.07 -2.96 -7.89
CA ALA A 26 4.15 -3.45 -8.75
C ALA A 26 4.55 -4.91 -8.42
N ALA A 27 4.45 -5.33 -7.15
CA ALA A 27 4.65 -6.72 -6.75
C ALA A 27 3.52 -7.65 -7.24
N MET A 28 2.26 -7.20 -7.13
CA MET A 28 1.11 -7.91 -7.67
C MET A 28 1.23 -8.12 -9.18
N GLU A 29 1.65 -7.09 -9.93
CA GLU A 29 1.86 -7.20 -11.37
C GLU A 29 2.97 -8.21 -11.73
N ARG A 30 4.08 -8.20 -10.98
CA ARG A 30 5.18 -9.17 -11.17
C ARG A 30 4.73 -10.59 -10.92
N GLU A 31 3.96 -10.81 -9.84
CA GLU A 31 3.40 -12.12 -9.53
C GLU A 31 2.41 -12.55 -10.61
N ALA A 32 1.52 -11.66 -11.07
CA ALA A 32 0.56 -11.97 -12.13
C ALA A 32 1.23 -12.31 -13.47
N ARG A 33 2.33 -11.63 -13.83
CA ARG A 33 3.14 -12.00 -15.02
C ARG A 33 3.80 -13.37 -14.83
N THR A 34 4.49 -13.56 -13.71
CA THR A 34 5.17 -14.81 -13.39
C THR A 34 4.21 -16.00 -13.37
N ALA A 35 3.01 -15.80 -12.83
CA ALA A 35 1.99 -16.84 -12.77
C ALA A 35 1.48 -17.24 -14.16
N ARG A 36 1.29 -16.27 -15.06
CA ARG A 36 0.94 -16.54 -16.47
C ARG A 36 2.06 -17.29 -17.19
N GLU A 37 3.30 -16.86 -17.02
CA GLU A 37 4.46 -17.47 -17.69
C GLU A 37 4.75 -18.90 -17.20
N ARG A 38 4.59 -19.14 -15.89
CA ARG A 38 4.94 -20.43 -15.26
C ARG A 38 3.76 -21.37 -15.06
N GLY A 39 2.53 -20.90 -15.30
CA GLY A 39 1.30 -21.64 -15.03
C GLY A 39 1.06 -21.94 -13.54
N ARG A 40 1.73 -21.24 -12.61
CA ARG A 40 1.52 -21.40 -11.16
C ARG A 40 1.61 -20.09 -10.40
N VAL A 41 0.76 -19.95 -9.40
CA VAL A 41 0.74 -18.79 -8.49
C VAL A 41 1.56 -19.09 -7.23
N ASN A 42 2.30 -18.10 -6.73
CA ASN A 42 2.81 -18.10 -5.37
C ASN A 42 1.70 -17.68 -4.39
N GLY A 43 0.93 -18.65 -3.91
CA GLY A 43 -0.21 -18.37 -3.03
C GLY A 43 0.14 -17.68 -1.71
N ALA A 44 1.36 -17.83 -1.20
CA ALA A 44 1.80 -17.12 0.01
C ALA A 44 2.01 -15.63 -0.27
N ALA A 45 2.66 -15.28 -1.39
CA ALA A 45 2.84 -13.90 -1.79
C ALA A 45 1.49 -13.22 -2.10
N VAL A 46 0.58 -13.91 -2.79
CA VAL A 46 -0.77 -13.39 -3.07
C VAL A 46 -1.56 -13.13 -1.78
N ARG A 47 -1.49 -14.02 -0.79
CA ARG A 47 -2.13 -13.77 0.52
C ARG A 47 -1.60 -12.50 1.18
N GLN A 48 -0.29 -12.31 1.22
CA GLN A 48 0.31 -11.08 1.79
C GLN A 48 -0.14 -9.81 1.05
N MET A 49 -0.30 -9.88 -0.28
CA MET A 49 -0.80 -8.77 -1.09
C MET A 49 -2.28 -8.45 -0.77
N ILE A 50 -3.11 -9.47 -0.55
CA ILE A 50 -4.52 -9.32 -0.16
C ILE A 50 -4.60 -8.72 1.25
N ASP A 51 -3.85 -9.27 2.21
CA ASP A 51 -3.83 -8.78 3.59
C ASP A 51 -3.38 -7.31 3.64
N PHE A 52 -2.39 -6.93 2.82
CA PHE A 52 -1.97 -5.54 2.67
C PHE A 52 -3.08 -4.66 2.08
N ALA A 53 -3.75 -5.09 1.00
CA ALA A 53 -4.80 -4.29 0.37
C ALA A 53 -5.97 -4.05 1.34
N GLN A 54 -6.46 -5.10 2.00
CA GLN A 54 -7.58 -5.00 2.93
C GLN A 54 -7.22 -4.23 4.20
N GLY A 55 -6.05 -4.52 4.79
CA GLY A 55 -5.65 -3.94 6.07
C GLY A 55 -5.10 -2.53 5.96
N PHE A 56 -4.19 -2.30 5.00
CA PHE A 56 -3.50 -1.03 4.85
C PHE A 56 -4.18 -0.11 3.83
N THR A 57 -4.37 -0.55 2.59
CA THR A 57 -4.94 0.32 1.55
C THR A 57 -6.36 0.74 1.90
N ASP A 58 -7.26 -0.21 2.15
CA ASP A 58 -8.66 0.07 2.44
C ASP A 58 -8.85 0.45 3.92
N GLY A 59 -8.33 -0.37 4.83
CA GLY A 59 -8.57 -0.22 6.27
C GLY A 59 -7.85 0.95 6.95
N CYS A 60 -6.80 1.51 6.34
CA CYS A 60 -6.01 2.59 6.95
C CYS A 60 -5.92 3.82 6.04
N HIS A 61 -5.45 3.65 4.81
CA HIS A 61 -5.14 4.77 3.93
C HIS A 61 -6.42 5.43 3.38
N HIS A 62 -7.28 4.69 2.68
CA HIS A 62 -8.55 5.21 2.16
C HIS A 62 -9.43 5.74 3.30
N LEU A 63 -9.42 5.09 4.47
CA LEU A 63 -10.17 5.56 5.63
C LEU A 63 -9.79 6.98 6.05
N LYS A 64 -8.50 7.35 5.97
CA LYS A 64 -8.04 8.71 6.26
C LYS A 64 -8.52 9.68 5.18
N GLU A 65 -8.43 9.28 3.92
CA GLU A 65 -8.89 10.12 2.81
C GLU A 65 -10.39 10.40 2.93
N GLU A 66 -11.21 9.36 3.05
CA GLU A 66 -12.67 9.46 3.12
C GLU A 66 -13.17 10.19 4.37
N ARG A 67 -12.56 9.95 5.54
CA ARG A 67 -13.07 10.51 6.81
C ARG A 67 -12.46 11.84 7.20
N LEU A 68 -11.27 12.17 6.70
CA LEU A 68 -10.52 13.34 7.16
C LEU A 68 -10.15 14.31 6.05
N LEU A 69 -9.83 13.83 4.84
CA LEU A 69 -9.36 14.69 3.76
C LEU A 69 -10.49 15.17 2.85
N PHE A 70 -11.41 14.28 2.48
CA PHE A 70 -12.48 14.55 1.51
C PHE A 70 -13.85 14.81 2.13
N ALA A 71 -13.96 14.70 3.46
CA ALA A 71 -15.20 14.89 4.22
C ALA A 71 -15.76 16.33 4.11
#